data_AF-A0A2U1PB25-F1
#
_entry.id   AF-A0A2U1PB25-F1
#
_cell.length_a   1.000
_cell.length_b   1.000
_cell.length_c   1.000
_cell.angle_alpha   90.00
_cell.angle_beta   90.00
_cell.angle_gamma   90.00
#
_symmetry.space_group_name_H-M   'P 1'
#
loop_
_entity.id
_entity.type
_entity.pdbx_description
1 polymer ?
#
loop_
_entity_poly.entity_id
_entity_poly.type
_entity_poly.pdbx_seq_one_letter_code
_entity_poly.pdbx_strand_id
1 'polypeptide(L)'
;MGAKTSRDEDASYSGASYQPSSTYSGSQYEQNYPRPSSSYPSQYEQNYPVQEAYPAYPPQGYPPAAAAPPPVPAPAPVHSSAPVSAPAYGGPAHRPQNKFDRRYSTIADSYNSLEQVTDALARAGLESSNLILGIDFTKSNEWTGSRSFQRKSLHHLGDGMNPYQQAISIIGKTLAAFDEDNLIPCYGFGDASTHDQDVFSFYPEERCCNGFEEVLSRYKEILPHLKLAGPTSFAPVIEKAMTIVEETKGQYHVLVIIADGQVTRSVDTDPGRLSPQEQKTVDAIVEASKLPLSIVLVGVGDGPWDTMKEFDDNIPSRSFDNFQFVNFTEIMKKNVPPIRKETEFALAALMEIPTQYKATIELNILGGRKGISPNRIALPPPVHVAPSFSSSKPSHSSGFQQPQPYYDQNAPVTAVPYYAPAGVERTAPPIPNSTTYDNQLCPICLTNPKDLAFGCGHQTCYECGETLKLCPICRSKIETKIKLY
;
A
#
# COMPACT_ATOMS: atom_id res chain seq x y z
N MET A 1 6.41 31.26 -64.47
CA MET A 1 6.46 30.30 -63.34
C MET A 1 5.29 30.62 -62.41
N GLY A 2 4.68 29.60 -61.78
CA GLY A 2 3.77 29.70 -60.62
C GLY A 2 2.63 30.74 -60.68
N ALA A 3 1.40 30.31 -60.95
CA ALA A 3 0.21 31.16 -60.85
C ALA A 3 -0.96 30.46 -60.15
N LYS A 4 -1.57 31.19 -59.20
CA LYS A 4 -2.98 31.19 -58.77
C LYS A 4 -3.76 29.87 -58.57
N THR A 5 -4.15 29.69 -57.31
CA THR A 5 -5.51 29.35 -56.83
C THR A 5 -6.68 29.40 -57.83
N SER A 6 -7.56 28.41 -57.77
CA SER A 6 -9.02 28.59 -57.82
C SER A 6 -9.77 27.39 -57.21
N ARG A 7 -11.04 27.60 -56.82
CA ARG A 7 -12.04 26.54 -56.61
C ARG A 7 -12.72 26.21 -57.95
N ASP A 8 -13.52 25.15 -57.96
CA ASP A 8 -14.96 25.09 -58.28
C ASP A 8 -15.30 23.59 -58.49
N GLU A 9 -16.19 22.96 -57.74
CA GLU A 9 -17.67 23.01 -57.83
C GLU A 9 -18.23 22.55 -59.18
N ASP A 10 -18.80 21.34 -59.21
CA ASP A 10 -19.96 20.99 -60.05
C ASP A 10 -20.76 19.83 -59.42
N ALA A 11 -22.01 19.60 -59.83
CA ALA A 11 -23.00 18.89 -59.01
C ALA A 11 -23.96 17.92 -59.77
N SER A 12 -24.75 17.16 -59.00
CA SER A 12 -25.89 16.31 -59.42
C SER A 12 -25.53 14.97 -60.13
N TYR A 13 -26.41 13.95 -60.27
CA TYR A 13 -27.85 13.81 -59.97
C TYR A 13 -28.26 12.32 -59.71
N SER A 14 -29.44 12.11 -59.12
CA SER A 14 -30.15 10.83 -58.86
C SER A 14 -29.54 9.87 -57.81
N GLY A 15 -30.31 9.07 -57.05
CA GLY A 15 -31.77 9.13 -56.82
C GLY A 15 -32.50 7.78 -56.82
N ALA A 16 -32.73 7.17 -55.64
CA ALA A 16 -33.74 6.12 -55.43
C ALA A 16 -34.10 5.96 -53.93
N SER A 17 -35.36 5.65 -53.64
CA SER A 17 -35.87 5.26 -52.32
C SER A 17 -37.02 4.24 -52.48
N TYR A 18 -37.52 3.71 -51.36
CA TYR A 18 -38.70 2.82 -51.15
C TYR A 18 -38.48 1.29 -50.90
N GLN A 19 -39.16 0.84 -49.83
CA GLN A 19 -39.68 -0.52 -49.54
C GLN A 19 -41.15 -0.59 -50.09
N PRO A 20 -42.09 -1.56 -49.78
CA PRO A 20 -42.06 -2.71 -48.85
C PRO A 20 -42.85 -3.99 -49.31
N SER A 21 -43.12 -4.92 -48.36
CA SER A 21 -44.22 -5.94 -48.32
C SER A 21 -44.21 -7.11 -49.35
N SER A 22 -44.85 -8.29 -49.18
CA SER A 22 -45.35 -9.15 -48.04
C SER A 22 -45.83 -10.52 -48.66
N THR A 23 -46.49 -11.54 -48.07
CA THR A 23 -47.17 -11.86 -46.79
C THR A 23 -47.35 -13.40 -46.64
N TYR A 24 -47.44 -13.97 -45.41
CA TYR A 24 -47.98 -15.32 -45.06
C TYR A 24 -47.24 -16.57 -45.64
N SER A 25 -47.30 -17.83 -45.14
CA SER A 25 -47.73 -18.51 -43.89
C SER A 25 -47.33 -20.01 -44.00
N GLY A 26 -47.21 -20.87 -42.98
CA GLY A 26 -47.38 -20.75 -41.52
C GLY A 26 -48.07 -22.01 -40.92
N SER A 27 -47.40 -22.82 -40.08
CA SER A 27 -47.95 -24.05 -39.46
C SER A 27 -47.27 -24.43 -38.12
N GLN A 28 -47.96 -25.20 -37.27
CA GLN A 28 -47.57 -25.52 -35.89
C GLN A 28 -46.87 -26.89 -35.79
N TYR A 29 -45.85 -27.01 -34.91
CA TYR A 29 -45.52 -28.28 -34.22
C TYR A 29 -44.94 -27.99 -32.83
N GLU A 30 -45.48 -28.66 -31.80
CA GLU A 30 -44.99 -28.61 -30.42
C GLU A 30 -43.78 -29.53 -30.21
N GLN A 31 -42.89 -29.19 -29.28
CA GLN A 31 -41.96 -30.16 -28.67
C GLN A 31 -41.98 -30.02 -27.15
N ASN A 32 -42.48 -31.07 -26.48
CA ASN A 32 -42.50 -31.19 -25.03
C ASN A 32 -41.13 -31.62 -24.50
N TYR A 33 -40.69 -31.01 -23.39
CA TYR A 33 -39.73 -31.63 -22.47
C TYR A 33 -40.20 -31.48 -21.01
N PRO A 34 -39.96 -32.46 -20.12
CA PRO A 34 -40.81 -32.64 -18.94
C PRO A 34 -40.37 -31.85 -17.70
N ARG A 35 -41.34 -31.42 -16.89
CA ARG A 35 -41.11 -31.09 -15.47
C ARG A 35 -40.85 -32.36 -14.65
N PRO A 36 -39.81 -32.42 -13.81
CA PRO A 36 -39.78 -33.33 -12.68
C PRO A 36 -40.63 -32.75 -11.54
N SER A 37 -41.63 -33.50 -11.09
CA SER A 37 -42.39 -33.20 -9.86
C SER A 37 -41.84 -34.01 -8.69
N SER A 38 -41.36 -33.35 -7.64
CA SER A 38 -41.03 -34.00 -6.36
C SER A 38 -42.14 -33.73 -5.33
N SER A 39 -42.77 -34.81 -4.85
CA SER A 39 -43.73 -34.79 -3.75
C SER A 39 -43.01 -34.79 -2.40
N TYR A 40 -43.58 -34.09 -1.41
CA TYR A 40 -43.20 -34.26 -0.01
C TYR A 40 -43.64 -35.64 0.53
N PRO A 41 -42.78 -36.32 1.30
CA PRO A 41 -43.19 -37.12 2.45
C PRO A 41 -42.81 -36.39 3.75
N SER A 42 -43.73 -36.37 4.71
CA SER A 42 -43.52 -35.82 6.06
C SER A 42 -43.09 -36.91 7.06
N GLN A 43 -42.73 -36.48 8.27
CA GLN A 43 -42.42 -37.29 9.47
C GLN A 43 -41.07 -38.03 9.46
N TYR A 44 -40.14 -37.55 10.30
CA TYR A 44 -39.65 -38.30 11.47
C TYR A 44 -39.26 -37.29 12.57
N GLU A 45 -39.72 -37.51 13.79
CA GLU A 45 -39.39 -36.70 14.97
C GLU A 45 -38.13 -37.24 15.66
N GLN A 46 -37.22 -36.36 16.10
CA GLN A 46 -36.22 -36.69 17.13
C GLN A 46 -36.09 -35.53 18.12
N ASN A 47 -35.94 -35.89 19.40
CA ASN A 47 -36.10 -34.98 20.53
C ASN A 47 -34.87 -34.09 20.76
N TYR A 48 -35.11 -32.82 21.09
CA TYR A 48 -34.16 -32.01 21.86
C TYR A 48 -34.49 -32.14 23.37
N PRO A 49 -33.49 -32.27 24.25
CA PRO A 49 -33.71 -32.29 25.69
C PRO A 49 -34.07 -30.90 26.22
N VAL A 50 -34.91 -30.86 27.26
CA VAL A 50 -35.35 -29.64 27.93
C VAL A 50 -34.21 -29.02 28.74
N GLN A 51 -34.00 -27.71 28.64
CA GLN A 51 -33.13 -26.95 29.53
C GLN A 51 -33.93 -26.38 30.71
N GLU A 52 -33.48 -26.64 31.93
CA GLU A 52 -34.11 -26.17 33.16
C GLU A 52 -33.84 -24.67 33.41
N ALA A 53 -34.82 -23.98 33.98
CA ALA A 53 -34.73 -22.56 34.29
C ALA A 53 -34.00 -22.31 35.62
N TYR A 54 -33.01 -21.41 35.60
CA TYR A 54 -32.33 -20.90 36.79
C TYR A 54 -32.89 -19.52 37.21
N PRO A 55 -32.87 -19.17 38.51
CA PRO A 55 -33.74 -18.14 39.06
C PRO A 55 -33.30 -16.69 38.77
N ALA A 56 -34.28 -15.79 38.74
CA ALA A 56 -34.06 -14.36 38.56
C ALA A 56 -33.44 -13.69 39.80
N TYR A 57 -32.47 -12.80 39.57
CA TYR A 57 -31.95 -11.90 40.60
C TYR A 57 -32.86 -10.66 40.77
N PRO A 58 -33.00 -10.11 41.99
CA PRO A 58 -33.79 -8.90 42.23
C PRO A 58 -33.08 -7.64 41.69
N PRO A 59 -33.84 -6.62 41.24
CA PRO A 59 -33.24 -5.39 40.71
C PRO A 59 -32.61 -4.54 41.83
N GLN A 60 -31.35 -4.13 41.65
CA GLN A 60 -30.78 -3.06 42.47
C GLN A 60 -31.31 -1.69 42.02
N GLY A 61 -31.65 -0.84 42.98
CA GLY A 61 -32.17 0.50 42.72
C GLY A 61 -31.07 1.47 42.31
N TYR A 62 -31.33 2.26 41.26
CA TYR A 62 -30.49 3.41 40.90
C TYR A 62 -30.56 4.48 42.00
N PRO A 63 -29.42 5.08 42.42
CA PRO A 63 -29.44 6.32 43.18
C PRO A 63 -29.95 7.49 42.30
N PRO A 64 -30.65 8.50 42.89
CA PRO A 64 -31.20 9.61 42.11
C PRO A 64 -30.11 10.55 41.57
N ALA A 65 -30.37 11.15 40.42
CA ALA A 65 -29.47 12.11 39.79
C ALA A 65 -29.33 13.39 40.64
N ALA A 66 -28.10 13.79 40.93
CA ALA A 66 -27.80 15.09 41.54
C ALA A 66 -27.95 16.20 40.50
N ALA A 67 -28.67 17.27 40.85
CA ALA A 67 -28.87 18.42 39.96
C ALA A 67 -27.58 19.24 39.79
N ALA A 68 -27.37 19.78 38.59
CA ALA A 68 -26.24 20.66 38.29
C ALA A 68 -26.35 22.01 39.01
N PRO A 69 -25.23 22.60 39.48
CA PRO A 69 -25.22 23.94 40.07
C PRO A 69 -25.47 25.03 39.00
N PRO A 70 -26.10 26.17 39.37
CA PRO A 70 -26.38 27.26 38.44
C PRO A 70 -25.10 28.05 38.04
N PRO A 71 -25.10 28.73 36.87
CA PRO A 71 -23.95 29.50 36.41
C PRO A 71 -23.72 30.78 37.23
N VAL A 72 -22.45 31.14 37.44
CA VAL A 72 -22.03 32.36 38.13
C VAL A 72 -22.05 33.55 37.15
N PRO A 73 -22.60 34.73 37.50
CA PRO A 73 -22.60 35.89 36.61
C PRO A 73 -21.19 36.48 36.39
N ALA A 74 -20.89 36.86 35.14
CA ALA A 74 -19.68 37.62 34.80
C ALA A 74 -19.86 39.12 35.11
N PRO A 75 -18.81 39.82 35.63
CA PRO A 75 -18.86 41.27 35.84
C PRO A 75 -18.75 42.04 34.52
N ALA A 76 -19.52 43.12 34.41
CA ALA A 76 -19.56 44.03 33.25
C ALA A 76 -18.36 45.03 33.25
N PRO A 77 -18.00 45.63 32.10
CA PRO A 77 -16.78 46.42 31.97
C PRO A 77 -16.87 47.84 32.58
N VAL A 78 -15.73 48.37 33.02
CA VAL A 78 -15.59 49.73 33.55
C VAL A 78 -14.90 50.62 32.51
N HIS A 79 -15.56 51.71 32.09
CA HIS A 79 -14.94 52.78 31.30
C HIS A 79 -14.00 53.64 32.15
N SER A 80 -12.82 54.00 31.63
CA SER A 80 -12.16 55.30 31.90
C SER A 80 -11.01 55.64 30.94
N SER A 81 -11.01 56.90 30.49
CA SER A 81 -9.86 57.74 30.06
C SER A 81 -8.68 57.15 29.27
N ALA A 82 -8.45 57.72 28.07
CA ALA A 82 -7.14 57.74 27.42
C ALA A 82 -6.22 58.84 27.99
N PRO A 83 -4.89 58.74 27.77
CA PRO A 83 -4.12 59.96 27.49
C PRO A 83 -3.02 59.82 26.39
N VAL A 84 -2.97 60.85 25.54
CA VAL A 84 -1.78 61.57 24.98
C VAL A 84 -0.60 60.79 24.37
N SER A 85 -0.23 61.19 23.14
CA SER A 85 0.93 60.69 22.37
C SER A 85 2.26 61.42 22.67
N ALA A 86 3.37 60.67 22.75
CA ALA A 86 4.76 61.16 22.68
C ALA A 86 5.71 60.03 22.15
N PRO A 87 6.94 60.32 21.65
CA PRO A 87 7.51 59.50 20.58
C PRO A 87 8.69 58.54 20.94
N ALA A 88 8.74 57.45 20.16
CA ALA A 88 9.90 56.72 19.61
C ALA A 88 11.20 56.50 20.44
N TYR A 89 11.46 55.21 20.73
CA TYR A 89 12.78 54.57 20.60
C TYR A 89 12.59 53.12 20.11
N GLY A 90 13.59 52.50 19.47
CA GLY A 90 13.36 51.34 18.59
C GLY A 90 14.08 50.02 18.92
N GLY A 91 13.55 48.94 18.34
CA GLY A 91 14.13 47.59 18.29
C GLY A 91 13.41 46.54 19.17
N PRO A 92 13.54 45.23 18.89
CA PRO A 92 14.13 44.59 17.70
C PRO A 92 13.05 44.23 16.64
N ALA A 93 13.47 43.72 15.49
CA ALA A 93 12.55 43.30 14.43
C ALA A 93 11.72 42.07 14.83
N HIS A 94 10.38 42.15 14.71
CA HIS A 94 9.53 40.97 14.76
C HIS A 94 9.85 40.05 13.56
N ARG A 95 10.49 38.92 13.84
CA ARG A 95 10.54 37.78 12.93
C ARG A 95 9.08 37.40 12.61
N PRO A 96 8.67 37.32 11.33
CA PRO A 96 7.30 36.97 11.02
C PRO A 96 7.03 35.55 11.53
N GLN A 97 6.14 35.45 12.52
CA GLN A 97 5.45 34.19 12.79
C GLN A 97 4.54 33.97 11.58
N ASN A 98 4.88 33.01 10.72
CA ASN A 98 3.98 32.54 9.68
C ASN A 98 2.69 32.09 10.39
N LYS A 99 1.63 32.89 10.27
CA LYS A 99 0.30 32.46 10.68
C LYS A 99 -0.04 31.28 9.80
N PHE A 100 -0.23 30.11 10.40
CA PHE A 100 -0.79 28.95 9.72
C PHE A 100 -2.03 29.38 8.94
N ASP A 101 -1.97 29.31 7.62
CA ASP A 101 -3.11 29.68 6.80
C ASP A 101 -4.12 28.54 6.84
N ARG A 102 -5.21 28.78 7.58
CA ARG A 102 -6.30 27.82 7.80
C ARG A 102 -6.96 27.33 6.50
N ARG A 103 -6.67 27.95 5.35
CA ARG A 103 -7.07 27.46 4.02
C ARG A 103 -6.43 26.11 3.63
N TYR A 104 -5.35 25.69 4.29
CA TYR A 104 -4.56 24.51 3.93
C TYR A 104 -4.34 23.51 5.07
N SER A 105 -5.13 23.52 6.15
CA SER A 105 -5.03 22.50 7.20
C SER A 105 -5.73 21.18 6.85
N THR A 106 -6.79 21.31 6.06
CA THR A 106 -7.68 20.22 5.60
C THR A 106 -8.20 20.66 4.23
N ILE A 107 -8.06 19.83 3.19
CA ILE A 107 -8.62 20.11 1.86
C ILE A 107 -9.94 19.34 1.71
N ALA A 108 -10.91 19.91 0.99
CA ALA A 108 -12.26 19.34 0.86
C ALA A 108 -12.55 18.88 -0.57
N ASP A 109 -13.24 17.74 -0.69
CA ASP A 109 -13.79 17.18 -1.94
C ASP A 109 -14.56 18.22 -2.76
N SER A 110 -13.88 18.80 -3.76
CA SER A 110 -14.38 19.97 -4.51
C SER A 110 -14.72 19.67 -5.98
N TYR A 111 -14.41 18.47 -6.48
CA TYR A 111 -14.51 18.14 -7.90
C TYR A 111 -15.45 16.96 -8.15
N ASN A 112 -16.20 17.02 -9.26
CA ASN A 112 -17.24 16.04 -9.62
C ASN A 112 -16.93 15.27 -10.91
N SER A 113 -15.83 15.60 -11.59
CA SER A 113 -15.33 14.88 -12.76
C SER A 113 -13.82 15.04 -12.90
N LEU A 114 -13.16 14.07 -13.55
CA LEU A 114 -11.73 14.15 -13.89
C LEU A 114 -11.42 15.40 -14.72
N GLU A 115 -12.32 15.76 -15.64
CA GLU A 115 -12.24 17.00 -16.43
C GLU A 115 -12.07 18.22 -15.51
N GLN A 116 -12.95 18.41 -14.51
CA GLN A 116 -12.84 19.54 -13.57
C GLN A 116 -11.51 19.59 -12.81
N VAL A 117 -10.90 18.44 -12.55
CA VAL A 117 -9.59 18.34 -11.89
C VAL A 117 -8.47 18.71 -12.86
N THR A 118 -8.41 18.14 -14.07
CA THR A 118 -7.47 18.53 -15.14
C THR A 118 -7.51 20.04 -15.38
N ASP A 119 -8.72 20.58 -15.48
CA ASP A 119 -9.02 22.00 -15.66
C ASP A 119 -8.54 22.85 -14.47
N ALA A 120 -8.56 22.30 -13.24
CA ALA A 120 -8.05 22.95 -12.04
C ALA A 120 -6.52 22.89 -11.89
N LEU A 121 -5.88 21.80 -12.34
CA LEU A 121 -4.42 21.64 -12.43
C LEU A 121 -3.85 22.61 -13.48
N ALA A 122 -4.42 22.64 -14.68
CA ALA A 122 -4.05 23.58 -15.73
C ALA A 122 -4.23 25.05 -15.29
N ARG A 123 -5.35 25.40 -14.64
CA ARG A 123 -5.56 26.73 -14.02
C ARG A 123 -4.64 27.03 -12.83
N ALA A 124 -3.98 26.04 -12.25
CA ALA A 124 -2.98 26.24 -11.21
C ALA A 124 -1.58 26.54 -11.78
N GLY A 125 -1.35 26.24 -13.06
CA GLY A 125 -0.02 26.25 -13.68
C GLY A 125 0.72 24.91 -13.61
N LEU A 126 0.06 23.82 -13.22
CA LEU A 126 0.63 22.48 -13.29
C LEU A 126 0.50 21.95 -14.73
N GLU A 127 1.47 22.27 -15.57
CA GLU A 127 1.58 21.75 -16.95
C GLU A 127 2.13 20.31 -16.98
N SER A 128 2.95 19.95 -15.99
CA SER A 128 3.54 18.63 -15.78
C SER A 128 3.75 18.34 -14.29
N SER A 129 3.87 17.06 -13.92
CA SER A 129 4.24 16.58 -12.60
C SER A 129 5.16 15.36 -12.72
N ASN A 130 5.69 14.86 -11.60
CA ASN A 130 6.57 13.69 -11.57
C ASN A 130 5.99 12.66 -10.60
N LEU A 131 5.72 11.44 -11.07
CA LEU A 131 5.11 10.38 -10.27
C LEU A 131 6.15 9.46 -9.63
N ILE A 132 6.04 9.24 -8.32
CA ILE A 132 6.86 8.24 -7.58
C ILE A 132 5.91 7.14 -7.10
N LEU A 133 6.30 5.88 -7.24
CA LEU A 133 5.47 4.75 -6.81
C LEU A 133 6.12 3.94 -5.67
N GLY A 134 5.43 3.87 -4.54
CA GLY A 134 5.73 2.98 -3.43
C GLY A 134 4.79 1.78 -3.40
N ILE A 135 5.34 0.56 -3.28
CA ILE A 135 4.55 -0.67 -3.15
C ILE A 135 4.92 -1.38 -1.84
N ASP A 136 3.91 -1.56 -1.01
CA ASP A 136 3.93 -2.38 0.19
C ASP A 136 4.09 -3.86 -0.18
N PHE A 137 5.08 -4.53 0.42
CA PHE A 137 5.34 -5.97 0.34
C PHE A 137 5.42 -6.59 1.75
N THR A 138 4.73 -6.01 2.73
CA THR A 138 4.59 -6.61 4.06
C THR A 138 3.70 -7.85 4.04
N LYS A 139 3.84 -8.68 5.07
CA LYS A 139 3.17 -9.97 5.18
C LYS A 139 1.66 -9.87 5.39
N SER A 140 1.12 -8.72 5.79
CA SER A 140 -0.33 -8.53 5.97
C SER A 140 -1.13 -8.79 4.70
N ASN A 141 -0.51 -8.53 3.55
CA ASN A 141 -0.98 -8.90 2.23
C ASN A 141 -1.27 -10.40 2.04
N GLU A 142 -0.84 -11.31 2.93
CA GLU A 142 -1.27 -12.71 2.94
C GLU A 142 -2.73 -12.90 3.43
N TRP A 143 -3.23 -12.06 4.35
CA TRP A 143 -4.53 -12.23 5.02
C TRP A 143 -5.55 -11.11 4.78
N THR A 144 -5.12 -9.89 4.45
CA THR A 144 -6.00 -8.74 4.14
C THR A 144 -6.79 -8.89 2.83
N GLY A 145 -6.57 -9.95 2.06
CA GLY A 145 -7.44 -10.40 0.96
C GLY A 145 -8.61 -11.30 1.38
N SER A 146 -8.84 -11.53 2.68
CA SER A 146 -9.84 -12.48 3.20
C SER A 146 -11.24 -12.31 2.60
N ARG A 147 -11.82 -11.09 2.66
CA ARG A 147 -13.17 -10.77 2.19
C ARG A 147 -13.15 -10.18 0.77
N SER A 148 -12.21 -9.28 0.49
CA SER A 148 -12.05 -8.57 -0.78
C SER A 148 -11.52 -9.42 -1.93
N PHE A 149 -10.62 -10.37 -1.65
CA PHE A 149 -9.90 -11.14 -2.66
C PHE A 149 -9.95 -12.66 -2.41
N GLN A 150 -11.11 -13.13 -1.93
CA GLN A 150 -11.45 -14.57 -1.88
C GLN A 150 -10.51 -15.43 -1.03
N ARG A 151 -9.94 -14.88 0.06
CA ARG A 151 -8.90 -15.50 0.90
C ARG A 151 -7.59 -15.83 0.17
N LYS A 152 -7.32 -15.16 -0.94
CA LYS A 152 -6.01 -15.13 -1.58
C LYS A 152 -5.20 -13.96 -1.02
N SER A 153 -3.87 -14.06 -1.07
CA SER A 153 -3.01 -12.91 -0.83
C SER A 153 -3.31 -11.79 -1.84
N LEU A 154 -3.27 -10.53 -1.42
CA LEU A 154 -3.38 -9.36 -2.31
C LEU A 154 -2.28 -9.31 -3.38
N HIS A 155 -1.16 -10.02 -3.17
CA HIS A 155 -0.09 -10.22 -4.14
C HIS A 155 -0.23 -11.49 -4.98
N HIS A 156 -1.23 -12.36 -4.76
CA HIS A 156 -1.34 -13.63 -5.50
C HIS A 156 -1.37 -13.40 -7.02
N LEU A 157 -0.44 -14.03 -7.74
CA LEU A 157 -0.40 -14.03 -9.20
C LEU A 157 -1.22 -15.22 -9.74
N GLY A 158 -2.03 -14.96 -10.76
CA GLY A 158 -2.89 -15.94 -11.43
C GLY A 158 -3.56 -15.32 -12.67
N ASP A 159 -4.62 -15.96 -13.18
CA ASP A 159 -5.26 -15.60 -14.46
C ASP A 159 -5.87 -14.19 -14.49
N GLY A 160 -6.21 -13.64 -13.32
CA GLY A 160 -6.77 -12.31 -13.15
C GLY A 160 -5.86 -11.39 -12.35
N MET A 161 -5.93 -10.09 -12.63
CA MET A 161 -5.12 -9.07 -11.95
C MET A 161 -5.48 -8.97 -10.48
N ASN A 162 -4.47 -9.00 -9.60
CA ASN A 162 -4.65 -8.78 -8.17
C ASN A 162 -4.82 -7.28 -7.83
N PRO A 163 -5.28 -6.91 -6.62
CA PRO A 163 -5.64 -5.51 -6.31
C PRO A 163 -4.50 -4.50 -6.56
N TYR A 164 -3.25 -4.86 -6.28
CA TYR A 164 -2.08 -4.04 -6.65
C TYR A 164 -1.99 -3.84 -8.17
N GLN A 165 -2.06 -4.92 -8.95
CA GLN A 165 -2.02 -4.83 -10.42
C GLN A 165 -3.18 -3.99 -10.98
N GLN A 166 -4.38 -4.11 -10.42
CA GLN A 166 -5.53 -3.30 -10.81
C GLN A 166 -5.27 -1.82 -10.49
N ALA A 167 -4.78 -1.51 -9.29
CA ALA A 167 -4.42 -0.14 -8.90
C ALA A 167 -3.35 0.45 -9.83
N ILE A 168 -2.19 -0.21 -9.98
CA ILE A 168 -1.09 0.23 -10.87
C ILE A 168 -1.61 0.46 -12.30
N SER A 169 -2.45 -0.43 -12.83
CA SER A 169 -2.99 -0.30 -14.18
C SER A 169 -3.95 0.87 -14.34
N ILE A 170 -4.79 1.16 -13.34
CA ILE A 170 -5.71 2.30 -13.43
C ILE A 170 -4.96 3.61 -13.20
N ILE A 171 -4.02 3.66 -12.25
CA ILE A 171 -3.08 4.78 -12.07
C ILE A 171 -2.37 5.09 -13.40
N GLY A 172 -1.86 4.08 -14.09
CA GLY A 172 -1.20 4.26 -15.40
C GLY A 172 -2.12 4.83 -16.48
N LYS A 173 -3.40 4.44 -16.51
CA LYS A 173 -4.40 4.99 -17.44
C LYS A 173 -4.76 6.46 -17.17
N THR A 174 -4.61 6.93 -15.93
CA THR A 174 -5.26 8.17 -15.47
C THR A 174 -4.30 9.24 -14.95
N LEU A 175 -3.18 8.84 -14.33
CA LEU A 175 -2.17 9.75 -13.80
C LEU A 175 -0.99 9.96 -14.77
N ALA A 176 -0.65 8.97 -15.61
CA ALA A 176 0.49 9.10 -16.54
C ALA A 176 0.31 10.21 -17.60
N ALA A 177 -0.93 10.69 -17.81
CA ALA A 177 -1.20 11.87 -18.64
C ALA A 177 -0.73 13.20 -17.99
N PHE A 178 -0.29 13.18 -16.74
CA PHE A 178 0.28 14.31 -15.98
C PHE A 178 1.76 14.11 -15.65
N ASP A 179 2.39 13.02 -16.11
CA ASP A 179 3.81 12.72 -15.85
C ASP A 179 4.69 13.35 -16.95
N GLU A 180 5.82 13.99 -16.59
CA GLU A 180 6.59 14.84 -17.50
C GLU A 180 7.37 14.06 -18.57
N ASP A 181 7.97 12.93 -18.19
CA ASP A 181 8.89 12.15 -19.04
C ASP A 181 8.56 10.65 -19.16
N ASN A 182 7.50 10.19 -18.48
CA ASN A 182 7.07 8.79 -18.40
C ASN A 182 8.11 7.87 -17.69
N LEU A 183 9.02 8.44 -16.90
CA LEU A 183 9.99 7.70 -16.08
C LEU A 183 9.53 7.67 -14.62
N ILE A 184 9.06 6.50 -14.17
CA ILE A 184 8.47 6.31 -12.84
C ILE A 184 9.51 5.68 -11.88
N PRO A 185 10.10 6.43 -10.91
CA PRO A 185 10.80 5.85 -9.78
C PRO A 185 9.89 4.89 -9.00
N CYS A 186 10.26 3.61 -8.93
CA CYS A 186 9.45 2.57 -8.31
C CYS A 186 10.22 1.85 -7.20
N TYR A 187 9.60 1.78 -6.01
CA TYR A 187 10.21 1.26 -4.80
C TYR A 187 9.30 0.25 -4.09
N GLY A 188 9.91 -0.79 -3.52
CA GLY A 188 9.25 -1.74 -2.62
C GLY A 188 9.72 -1.58 -1.17
N PHE A 189 8.86 -1.87 -0.21
CA PHE A 189 9.18 -1.84 1.22
C PHE A 189 8.45 -2.94 2.01
N GLY A 190 8.91 -3.27 3.22
CA GLY A 190 8.24 -4.23 4.10
C GLY A 190 8.54 -5.71 3.82
N ASP A 191 9.37 -6.02 2.83
CA ASP A 191 9.87 -7.37 2.58
C ASP A 191 11.00 -7.73 3.57
N ALA A 192 11.46 -8.99 3.56
CA ALA A 192 12.52 -9.47 4.44
C ALA A 192 13.91 -8.84 4.20
N SER A 193 14.11 -8.07 3.13
CA SER A 193 15.32 -7.25 2.92
C SER A 193 15.20 -5.84 3.53
N THR A 194 13.99 -5.27 3.61
CA THR A 194 13.76 -3.86 3.99
C THR A 194 13.13 -3.63 5.37
N HIS A 195 12.25 -4.56 5.82
CA HIS A 195 11.44 -4.42 7.04
C HIS A 195 10.76 -3.02 7.12
N ASP A 196 10.75 -2.38 8.29
CA ASP A 196 10.25 -1.01 8.52
C ASP A 196 11.33 0.08 8.49
N GLN A 197 12.53 -0.22 7.98
CA GLN A 197 13.68 0.70 8.02
C GLN A 197 14.08 1.24 6.64
N ASP A 198 13.89 0.47 5.56
CA ASP A 198 14.43 0.78 4.22
C ASP A 198 13.42 0.59 3.08
N VAL A 199 13.86 0.90 1.86
CA VAL A 199 13.16 0.59 0.59
C VAL A 199 14.15 -0.05 -0.38
N PHE A 200 13.66 -0.91 -1.28
CA PHE A 200 14.43 -1.38 -2.45
C PHE A 200 13.93 -0.73 -3.73
N SER A 201 14.82 -0.40 -4.66
CA SER A 201 14.46 0.09 -6.00
C SER A 201 14.09 -1.07 -6.93
N PHE A 202 13.15 -0.86 -7.86
CA PHE A 202 12.69 -1.94 -8.76
C PHE A 202 13.78 -2.43 -9.72
N TYR A 203 14.70 -1.56 -10.13
CA TYR A 203 15.88 -1.91 -10.91
C TYR A 203 17.16 -1.54 -10.15
N PRO A 204 18.27 -2.26 -10.41
CA PRO A 204 19.60 -1.84 -9.96
C PRO A 204 19.92 -0.40 -10.39
N GLU A 205 20.88 0.21 -9.70
CA GLU A 205 21.32 1.60 -9.91
C GLU A 205 20.17 2.64 -9.87
N GLU A 206 19.06 2.31 -9.19
CA GLU A 206 17.84 3.13 -9.07
C GLU A 206 17.19 3.55 -10.40
N ARG A 207 17.33 2.75 -11.47
CA ARG A 207 16.69 3.05 -12.77
C ARG A 207 15.15 3.09 -12.66
N CYS A 208 14.55 4.22 -13.05
CA CYS A 208 13.11 4.38 -13.23
C CYS A 208 12.50 3.39 -14.23
N CYS A 209 11.23 3.04 -14.04
CA CYS A 209 10.46 2.27 -15.01
C CYS A 209 9.97 3.20 -16.14
N ASN A 210 10.06 2.77 -17.40
CA ASN A 210 9.49 3.49 -18.54
C ASN A 210 8.01 3.11 -18.70
N GLY A 211 7.13 3.96 -18.16
CA GLY A 211 5.67 3.76 -18.17
C GLY A 211 5.16 2.67 -17.23
N PHE A 212 3.86 2.70 -16.97
CA PHE A 212 3.19 1.78 -16.06
C PHE A 212 3.13 0.34 -16.60
N GLU A 213 3.34 0.14 -17.90
CA GLU A 213 3.57 -1.16 -18.53
C GLU A 213 4.86 -1.83 -18.02
N GLU A 214 5.96 -1.09 -17.88
CA GLU A 214 7.19 -1.62 -17.29
C GLU A 214 7.01 -1.84 -15.78
N VAL A 215 6.33 -0.92 -15.07
CA VAL A 215 5.98 -1.10 -13.64
C VAL A 215 5.20 -2.40 -13.41
N LEU A 216 4.13 -2.64 -14.18
CA LEU A 216 3.30 -3.85 -14.09
C LEU A 216 4.07 -5.12 -14.43
N SER A 217 5.01 -5.04 -15.37
CA SER A 217 5.85 -6.17 -15.77
C SER A 217 6.88 -6.47 -14.68
N ARG A 218 7.57 -5.45 -14.19
CA ARG A 218 8.61 -5.56 -13.18
C ARG A 218 8.08 -5.97 -11.80
N TYR A 219 6.89 -5.51 -11.43
CA TYR A 219 6.15 -6.01 -10.25
C TYR A 219 5.96 -7.54 -10.32
N LYS A 220 5.55 -8.08 -11.49
CA LYS A 220 5.38 -9.53 -11.69
C LYS A 220 6.71 -10.30 -11.66
N GLU A 221 7.80 -9.69 -12.10
CA GLU A 221 9.14 -10.29 -12.08
C GLU A 221 9.73 -10.38 -10.67
N ILE A 222 9.68 -9.29 -9.89
CA ILE A 222 10.32 -9.23 -8.55
C ILE A 222 9.56 -10.10 -7.55
N LEU A 223 8.22 -10.01 -7.57
CA LEU A 223 7.35 -10.55 -6.52
C LEU A 223 7.53 -12.05 -6.20
N PRO A 224 7.72 -12.98 -7.15
CA PRO A 224 8.03 -14.39 -6.86
C PRO A 224 9.35 -14.62 -6.09
N HIS A 225 10.23 -13.62 -6.02
CA HIS A 225 11.50 -13.67 -5.29
C HIS A 225 11.43 -12.98 -3.92
N LEU A 226 10.33 -12.26 -3.63
CA LEU A 226 10.14 -11.59 -2.35
C LEU A 226 9.72 -12.57 -1.25
N LYS A 227 10.22 -12.30 -0.04
CA LYS A 227 9.70 -12.88 1.19
C LYS A 227 9.01 -11.76 1.96
N LEU A 228 7.67 -11.75 1.95
CA LEU A 228 6.87 -10.74 2.64
C LEU A 228 7.16 -10.76 4.15
N ALA A 229 7.33 -9.59 4.77
CA ALA A 229 7.75 -9.48 6.17
C ALA A 229 7.07 -8.32 6.91
N GLY A 230 7.84 -7.44 7.53
CA GLY A 230 7.38 -6.31 8.35
C GLY A 230 8.42 -5.96 9.42
N PRO A 231 8.14 -5.03 10.35
CA PRO A 231 6.90 -4.27 10.50
C PRO A 231 6.54 -3.37 9.32
N THR A 232 5.35 -2.78 9.36
CA THR A 232 4.82 -1.88 8.33
C THR A 232 4.96 -0.44 8.77
N SER A 233 5.69 0.37 8.00
CA SER A 233 5.88 1.82 8.17
C SER A 233 6.03 2.48 6.79
N PHE A 234 5.42 3.64 6.57
CA PHE A 234 5.59 4.37 5.31
C PHE A 234 6.74 5.38 5.35
N ALA A 235 7.34 5.62 6.52
CA ALA A 235 8.47 6.55 6.66
C ALA A 235 9.60 6.30 5.64
N PRO A 236 10.09 5.05 5.40
CA PRO A 236 11.19 4.84 4.46
C PRO A 236 10.86 5.26 3.02
N VAL A 237 9.63 5.06 2.54
CA VAL A 237 9.24 5.43 1.17
C VAL A 237 8.92 6.91 1.03
N ILE A 238 8.35 7.54 2.06
CA ILE A 238 8.16 9.00 2.13
C ILE A 238 9.53 9.70 2.17
N GLU A 239 10.45 9.23 3.00
CA GLU A 239 11.83 9.72 3.08
C GLU A 239 12.60 9.58 1.75
N LYS A 240 12.32 8.52 0.98
CA LYS A 240 12.90 8.36 -0.37
C LYS A 240 12.31 9.37 -1.34
N ALA A 241 11.00 9.59 -1.33
CA ALA A 241 10.36 10.63 -2.14
C ALA A 241 10.85 12.04 -1.78
N MET A 242 11.03 12.35 -0.49
CA MET A 242 11.67 13.60 -0.05
C MET A 242 13.08 13.77 -0.63
N THR A 243 13.84 12.68 -0.73
CA THR A 243 15.20 12.68 -1.32
C THR A 243 15.15 12.99 -2.82
N ILE A 244 14.26 12.33 -3.57
CA ILE A 244 14.07 12.57 -5.02
C ILE A 244 13.64 14.02 -5.30
N VAL A 245 12.74 14.58 -4.47
CA VAL A 245 12.31 15.98 -4.57
C VAL A 245 13.47 16.95 -4.34
N GLU A 246 14.43 16.65 -3.47
CA GLU A 246 15.63 17.48 -3.33
C GLU A 246 16.64 17.25 -4.46
N GLU A 247 16.83 16.01 -4.93
CA GLU A 247 17.70 15.68 -6.07
C GLU A 247 17.28 16.46 -7.34
N THR A 248 15.99 16.44 -7.65
CA THR A 248 15.32 17.22 -8.72
C THR A 248 15.23 18.74 -8.45
N LYS A 249 15.80 19.22 -7.34
CA LYS A 249 15.92 20.64 -6.95
C LYS A 249 14.58 21.30 -6.57
N GLY A 250 13.60 20.53 -6.12
CA GLY A 250 12.29 21.02 -5.71
C GLY A 250 11.29 21.12 -6.87
N GLN A 251 11.36 20.22 -7.86
CA GLN A 251 10.25 19.98 -8.78
C GLN A 251 9.08 19.34 -8.01
N TYR A 252 7.84 19.59 -8.46
CA TYR A 252 6.66 19.01 -7.83
C TYR A 252 6.54 17.51 -8.13
N HIS A 253 6.28 16.72 -7.09
CA HIS A 253 6.11 15.27 -7.18
C HIS A 253 4.84 14.82 -6.48
N VAL A 254 4.26 13.72 -6.98
CA VAL A 254 3.19 12.97 -6.31
C VAL A 254 3.72 11.56 -6.01
N LEU A 255 3.90 11.26 -4.72
CA LEU A 255 4.17 9.90 -4.24
C LEU A 255 2.83 9.15 -4.13
N VAL A 256 2.65 8.13 -4.97
CA VAL A 256 1.55 7.19 -4.83
C VAL A 256 2.04 5.97 -4.05
N ILE A 257 1.45 5.68 -2.90
CA ILE A 257 1.73 4.49 -2.09
C ILE A 257 0.56 3.52 -2.29
N ILE A 258 0.83 2.28 -2.71
CA ILE A 258 -0.18 1.21 -2.72
C ILE A 258 0.10 0.28 -1.54
N ALA A 259 -0.87 0.12 -0.63
CA ALA A 259 -0.70 -0.62 0.62
C ALA A 259 -2.01 -1.20 1.17
N ASP A 260 -1.91 -2.13 2.12
CA ASP A 260 -3.07 -2.76 2.76
C ASP A 260 -3.54 -2.11 4.09
N GLY A 261 -2.93 -0.97 4.42
CA GLY A 261 -3.29 -0.13 5.55
C GLY A 261 -2.79 -0.61 6.91
N GLN A 262 -2.14 -1.78 6.99
CA GLN A 262 -1.75 -2.38 8.28
C GLN A 262 -0.43 -1.80 8.84
N VAL A 263 -0.34 -0.47 8.94
CA VAL A 263 0.75 0.20 9.68
C VAL A 263 0.80 -0.37 11.09
N THR A 264 1.98 -0.87 11.49
CA THR A 264 2.04 -1.82 12.61
C THR A 264 1.72 -1.15 13.95
N ARG A 265 0.61 -1.57 14.59
CA ARG A 265 0.33 -1.32 16.00
C ARG A 265 0.89 -2.46 16.86
N SER A 266 1.52 -2.11 17.99
CA SER A 266 1.92 -3.10 19.01
C SER A 266 0.75 -3.40 19.92
N VAL A 267 0.64 -4.63 20.41
CA VAL A 267 -0.29 -4.97 21.50
C VAL A 267 0.07 -4.28 22.82
N ASP A 268 1.33 -3.85 22.97
CA ASP A 268 1.84 -3.11 24.13
C ASP A 268 1.61 -1.58 24.01
N THR A 269 0.89 -1.10 22.99
CA THR A 269 0.57 0.34 22.80
C THR A 269 -0.74 0.70 23.50
N ASP A 270 -0.72 1.66 24.43
CA ASP A 270 -1.93 2.12 25.13
C ASP A 270 -2.98 2.67 24.14
N PRO A 271 -4.29 2.46 24.37
CA PRO A 271 -5.34 3.05 23.55
C PRO A 271 -5.22 4.58 23.43
N GLY A 272 -5.19 5.09 22.19
CA GLY A 272 -5.00 6.51 21.90
C GLY A 272 -3.54 6.97 21.82
N ARG A 273 -2.57 6.06 21.81
CA ARG A 273 -1.17 6.35 21.47
C ARG A 273 -0.80 5.72 20.12
N LEU A 274 0.12 6.36 19.41
CA LEU A 274 0.72 5.82 18.20
C LEU A 274 1.81 4.79 18.54
N SER A 275 1.97 3.79 17.67
CA SER A 275 3.13 2.89 17.69
C SER A 275 4.43 3.60 17.21
N PRO A 276 5.61 2.98 17.37
CA PRO A 276 6.85 3.50 16.78
C PRO A 276 6.80 3.65 15.26
N GLN A 277 6.11 2.75 14.55
CA GLN A 277 5.94 2.79 13.10
C GLN A 277 4.94 3.86 12.65
N GLU A 278 3.84 4.03 13.40
CA GLU A 278 2.87 5.10 13.16
C GLU A 278 3.48 6.47 13.43
N GLN A 279 4.19 6.65 14.55
CA GLN A 279 4.85 7.91 14.89
C GLN A 279 5.88 8.29 13.82
N LYS A 280 6.77 7.36 13.42
CA LYS A 280 7.69 7.58 12.29
C LYS A 280 6.96 7.98 11.01
N THR A 281 5.82 7.36 10.72
CA THR A 281 5.02 7.66 9.51
C THR A 281 4.43 9.07 9.57
N VAL A 282 3.85 9.47 10.71
CA VAL A 282 3.34 10.83 10.93
C VAL A 282 4.47 11.86 10.86
N ASP A 283 5.60 11.60 11.52
CA ASP A 283 6.78 12.48 11.49
C ASP A 283 7.28 12.68 10.04
N ALA A 284 7.35 11.61 9.24
CA ALA A 284 7.75 11.68 7.84
C ALA A 284 6.75 12.47 6.97
N ILE A 285 5.44 12.37 7.20
CA ILE A 285 4.43 13.19 6.49
C ILE A 285 4.58 14.68 6.87
N VAL A 286 4.80 14.98 8.16
CA VAL A 286 5.03 16.34 8.65
C VAL A 286 6.31 16.96 8.06
N GLU A 287 7.40 16.21 7.95
CA GLU A 287 8.61 16.68 7.25
C GLU A 287 8.38 16.84 5.73
N ALA A 288 7.68 15.90 5.10
CA ALA A 288 7.35 15.96 3.66
C ALA A 288 6.53 17.21 3.30
N SER A 289 5.66 17.69 4.20
CA SER A 289 4.86 18.91 4.02
C SER A 289 5.69 20.20 3.86
N LYS A 290 7.02 20.14 4.03
CA LYS A 290 7.95 21.27 3.86
C LYS A 290 8.58 21.29 2.46
N LEU A 291 8.32 20.26 1.66
CA LEU A 291 8.75 20.08 0.28
C LEU A 291 7.53 20.16 -0.68
N PRO A 292 7.75 20.39 -1.99
CA PRO A 292 6.69 20.32 -3.00
C PRO A 292 6.33 18.85 -3.32
N LEU A 293 5.84 18.13 -2.31
CA LEU A 293 5.54 16.69 -2.35
C LEU A 293 4.13 16.41 -1.85
N SER A 294 3.29 15.89 -2.73
CA SER A 294 1.98 15.30 -2.41
C SER A 294 2.10 13.79 -2.20
N ILE A 295 1.29 13.24 -1.32
CA ILE A 295 1.24 11.80 -1.01
C ILE A 295 -0.19 11.31 -1.23
N VAL A 296 -0.36 10.21 -1.98
CA VAL A 296 -1.65 9.55 -2.23
C VAL A 296 -1.55 8.08 -1.83
N LEU A 297 -2.23 7.69 -0.76
CA LEU A 297 -2.30 6.32 -0.27
C LEU A 297 -3.49 5.57 -0.86
N VAL A 298 -3.21 4.58 -1.71
CA VAL A 298 -4.19 3.74 -2.42
C VAL A 298 -4.43 2.45 -1.62
N GLY A 299 -5.54 2.42 -0.89
CA GLY A 299 -5.92 1.33 0.01
C GLY A 299 -6.48 0.08 -0.67
N VAL A 300 -5.65 -0.96 -0.78
CA VAL A 300 -6.02 -2.27 -1.32
C VAL A 300 -6.36 -3.29 -0.22
N GLY A 301 -7.36 -4.14 -0.43
CA GLY A 301 -7.77 -5.17 0.53
C GLY A 301 -8.83 -4.76 1.55
N ASP A 302 -8.80 -5.42 2.70
CA ASP A 302 -9.89 -5.43 3.68
C ASP A 302 -9.87 -4.32 4.73
N GLY A 303 -8.79 -3.56 4.84
CA GLY A 303 -8.53 -2.69 5.99
C GLY A 303 -8.31 -3.49 7.30
N PRO A 304 -8.48 -2.87 8.49
CA PRO A 304 -9.09 -1.56 8.74
C PRO A 304 -8.36 -0.37 8.12
N TRP A 305 -9.09 0.75 7.98
CA TRP A 305 -8.62 1.97 7.29
C TRP A 305 -8.65 3.21 8.20
N ASP A 306 -9.01 3.05 9.47
CA ASP A 306 -9.37 4.14 10.37
C ASP A 306 -8.17 5.05 10.67
N THR A 307 -6.99 4.49 10.91
CA THR A 307 -5.72 5.25 11.02
C THR A 307 -5.39 6.01 9.73
N MET A 308 -5.75 5.49 8.55
CA MET A 308 -5.42 6.13 7.27
C MET A 308 -6.32 7.35 7.01
N LYS A 309 -7.57 7.30 7.49
CA LYS A 309 -8.50 8.45 7.55
C LYS A 309 -8.13 9.46 8.64
N GLU A 310 -7.53 9.00 9.73
CA GLU A 310 -6.93 9.89 10.73
C GLU A 310 -5.74 10.66 10.14
N PHE A 311 -4.99 10.03 9.22
CA PHE A 311 -3.87 10.65 8.50
C PHE A 311 -4.30 11.61 7.37
N ASP A 312 -5.46 11.40 6.71
CA ASP A 312 -6.12 12.39 5.83
C ASP A 312 -6.32 13.72 6.57
N ASP A 313 -7.26 13.75 7.53
CA ASP A 313 -7.81 15.00 8.07
C ASP A 313 -6.98 15.62 9.21
N ASN A 314 -6.28 14.79 10.01
CA ASN A 314 -5.94 15.13 11.40
C ASN A 314 -4.44 15.07 11.76
N ILE A 315 -3.52 15.13 10.81
CA ILE A 315 -2.08 15.24 11.12
C ILE A 315 -1.74 16.66 11.65
N PRO A 316 -1.33 16.82 12.92
CA PRO A 316 -0.96 18.12 13.45
C PRO A 316 0.42 18.56 12.93
N SER A 317 0.62 19.88 12.81
CA SER A 317 1.91 20.52 12.47
C SER A 317 2.40 20.38 11.03
N ARG A 318 1.69 19.69 10.12
CA ARG A 318 1.97 19.74 8.67
C ARG A 318 1.80 21.15 8.12
N SER A 319 2.70 21.61 7.25
CA SER A 319 2.75 23.00 6.74
C SER A 319 1.61 23.33 5.79
N PHE A 320 1.19 22.32 5.03
CA PHE A 320 -0.06 22.23 4.29
C PHE A 320 -0.55 20.78 4.36
N ASP A 321 -1.82 20.56 4.06
CA ASP A 321 -2.37 19.24 3.83
C ASP A 321 -1.74 18.60 2.60
N ASN A 322 -1.02 17.51 2.77
CA ASN A 322 -0.17 16.89 1.75
C ASN A 322 -0.37 15.37 1.62
N PHE A 323 -1.46 14.83 2.19
CA PHE A 323 -1.70 13.39 2.28
C PHE A 323 -3.17 13.07 2.03
N GLN A 324 -3.45 12.36 0.93
CA GLN A 324 -4.75 11.83 0.56
C GLN A 324 -4.80 10.31 0.76
N PHE A 325 -5.84 9.78 1.37
CA PHE A 325 -6.17 8.35 1.39
C PHE A 325 -7.36 8.02 0.47
N VAL A 326 -7.21 6.96 -0.33
CA VAL A 326 -8.22 6.49 -1.28
C VAL A 326 -8.50 5.02 -1.06
N ASN A 327 -9.70 4.69 -0.57
CA ASN A 327 -10.15 3.31 -0.41
C ASN A 327 -10.51 2.65 -1.76
N PHE A 328 -9.47 2.32 -2.55
CA PHE A 328 -9.58 1.66 -3.85
C PHE A 328 -10.52 0.45 -3.82
N THR A 329 -10.45 -0.34 -2.75
CA THR A 329 -11.24 -1.57 -2.64
C THR A 329 -12.73 -1.31 -2.44
N GLU A 330 -13.11 -0.23 -1.76
CA GLU A 330 -14.50 0.20 -1.64
C GLU A 330 -15.06 0.71 -2.97
N ILE A 331 -14.30 1.54 -3.68
CA ILE A 331 -14.63 2.01 -5.05
C ILE A 331 -14.82 0.81 -5.99
N MET A 332 -13.87 -0.14 -5.99
CA MET A 332 -13.93 -1.31 -6.86
C MET A 332 -15.05 -2.30 -6.50
N LYS A 333 -15.54 -2.29 -5.25
CA LYS A 333 -16.72 -3.08 -4.81
C LYS A 333 -18.07 -2.51 -5.27
N LYS A 334 -18.17 -1.24 -5.69
CA LYS A 334 -19.45 -0.61 -6.10
C LYS A 334 -20.12 -1.34 -7.27
N ASN A 335 -21.47 -1.39 -7.28
CA ASN A 335 -22.24 -2.03 -8.35
C ASN A 335 -22.50 -1.05 -9.52
N VAL A 336 -21.42 -0.65 -10.21
CA VAL A 336 -21.44 0.26 -11.37
C VAL A 336 -20.54 -0.29 -12.50
N PRO A 337 -20.70 0.15 -13.76
CA PRO A 337 -19.84 -0.29 -14.86
C PRO A 337 -18.35 -0.03 -14.59
N PRO A 338 -17.42 -0.92 -15.01
CA PRO A 338 -15.99 -0.82 -14.65
C PRO A 338 -15.38 0.55 -14.94
N ILE A 339 -15.63 1.13 -16.11
CA ILE A 339 -15.12 2.46 -16.48
C ILE A 339 -15.50 3.56 -15.47
N ARG A 340 -16.70 3.49 -14.85
CA ARG A 340 -17.08 4.46 -13.80
C ARG A 340 -16.29 4.26 -12.51
N LYS A 341 -15.87 3.04 -12.20
CA LYS A 341 -14.99 2.76 -11.05
C LYS A 341 -13.59 3.31 -11.31
N GLU A 342 -13.08 3.14 -12.53
CA GLU A 342 -11.79 3.71 -12.94
C GLU A 342 -11.81 5.24 -12.86
N THR A 343 -12.88 5.89 -13.36
CA THR A 343 -13.06 7.35 -13.24
C THR A 343 -13.24 7.83 -11.79
N GLU A 344 -14.02 7.11 -10.98
CA GLU A 344 -14.27 7.50 -9.58
C GLU A 344 -12.99 7.37 -8.73
N PHE A 345 -12.20 6.31 -8.93
CA PHE A 345 -10.88 6.16 -8.30
C PHE A 345 -9.89 7.23 -8.76
N ALA A 346 -9.83 7.55 -10.06
CA ALA A 346 -8.97 8.62 -10.58
C ALA A 346 -9.34 9.99 -10.01
N LEU A 347 -10.64 10.28 -9.88
CA LEU A 347 -11.14 11.50 -9.27
C LEU A 347 -10.76 11.59 -7.78
N ALA A 348 -10.92 10.51 -7.02
CA ALA A 348 -10.51 10.46 -5.61
C ALA A 348 -8.98 10.60 -5.43
N ALA A 349 -8.18 9.95 -6.28
CA ALA A 349 -6.71 10.04 -6.24
C ALA A 349 -6.13 11.40 -6.67
N LEU A 350 -6.94 12.25 -7.30
CA LEU A 350 -6.53 13.58 -7.75
C LEU A 350 -7.27 14.73 -7.05
N MET A 351 -8.18 14.44 -6.11
CA MET A 351 -9.14 15.42 -5.58
C MET A 351 -8.45 16.64 -4.95
N GLU A 352 -7.42 16.41 -4.14
CA GLU A 352 -6.70 17.48 -3.46
C GLU A 352 -5.53 18.09 -4.25
N ILE A 353 -4.96 17.35 -5.21
CA ILE A 353 -3.74 17.70 -5.95
C ILE A 353 -3.73 19.15 -6.50
N PRO A 354 -4.83 19.72 -7.05
CA PRO A 354 -4.85 21.13 -7.50
C PRO A 354 -4.71 22.17 -6.38
N THR A 355 -5.12 21.82 -5.16
CA THR A 355 -5.03 22.67 -3.97
C THR A 355 -3.70 22.46 -3.25
N GLN A 356 -3.23 21.22 -3.16
CA GLN A 356 -1.91 20.86 -2.64
C GLN A 356 -0.80 21.55 -3.46
N TYR A 357 -0.83 21.45 -4.80
CA TYR A 357 0.13 22.13 -5.67
C TYR A 357 0.14 23.65 -5.46
N LYS A 358 -1.03 24.29 -5.35
CA LYS A 358 -1.13 25.74 -5.04
C LYS A 358 -0.53 26.09 -3.68
N ALA A 359 -0.72 25.24 -2.67
CA ALA A 359 -0.07 25.43 -1.38
C ALA A 359 1.47 25.41 -1.52
N THR A 360 2.04 24.57 -2.39
CA THR A 360 3.50 24.57 -2.64
C THR A 360 4.03 25.89 -3.23
N ILE A 361 3.19 26.60 -3.99
CA ILE A 361 3.48 27.92 -4.55
C ILE A 361 3.28 29.01 -3.47
N GLU A 362 2.13 29.05 -2.81
CA GLU A 362 1.81 30.08 -1.80
C GLU A 362 2.73 30.00 -0.56
N LEU A 363 3.24 28.80 -0.21
CA LEU A 363 4.26 28.60 0.84
C LEU A 363 5.71 28.84 0.37
N ASN A 364 5.94 29.11 -0.93
CA ASN A 364 7.27 29.26 -1.53
C ASN A 364 8.20 28.06 -1.25
N ILE A 365 7.66 26.85 -1.44
CA ILE A 365 8.40 25.58 -1.31
C ILE A 365 8.70 24.89 -2.63
N LEU A 366 7.92 25.17 -3.68
CA LEU A 366 8.25 24.82 -5.06
C LEU A 366 9.53 25.53 -5.53
N GLY A 367 10.37 24.86 -6.33
CA GLY A 367 11.48 25.49 -7.04
C GLY A 367 12.75 25.76 -6.22
N GLY A 368 13.11 24.90 -5.26
CA GLY A 368 14.42 24.94 -4.62
C GLY A 368 14.69 23.81 -3.63
N ARG A 369 15.98 23.45 -3.44
CA ARG A 369 16.41 22.55 -2.36
C ARG A 369 16.23 23.23 -0.99
N LYS A 370 15.70 22.50 0.00
CA LYS A 370 15.55 23.00 1.38
C LYS A 370 16.68 22.53 2.30
N GLY A 371 17.35 21.42 1.96
CA GLY A 371 18.41 20.79 2.74
C GLY A 371 17.86 19.97 3.92
N ILE A 372 16.68 19.37 3.76
CA ILE A 372 15.94 18.70 4.85
C ILE A 372 15.66 17.20 4.61
N SER A 373 15.93 16.67 3.40
CA SER A 373 15.78 15.24 3.16
C SER A 373 16.87 14.43 3.89
N PRO A 374 16.59 13.19 4.32
CA PRO A 374 17.57 12.33 4.95
C PRO A 374 18.61 11.76 3.96
N ASN A 375 18.56 12.13 2.67
CA ASN A 375 19.42 11.60 1.60
C ASN A 375 19.36 10.06 1.53
N ARG A 376 18.13 9.52 1.50
CA ARG A 376 17.87 8.08 1.57
C ARG A 376 18.25 7.39 0.26
N ILE A 377 19.19 6.46 0.37
CA ILE A 377 19.60 5.55 -0.71
C ILE A 377 18.69 4.32 -0.69
N ALA A 378 18.24 3.83 -1.85
CA ALA A 378 17.49 2.58 -1.91
C ALA A 378 18.41 1.36 -1.97
N LEU A 379 17.97 0.24 -1.39
CA LEU A 379 18.61 -1.06 -1.58
C LEU A 379 18.41 -1.53 -3.03
N PRO A 380 19.34 -2.32 -3.61
CA PRO A 380 19.09 -2.99 -4.88
C PRO A 380 17.91 -3.98 -4.75
N PRO A 381 17.18 -4.28 -5.84
CA PRO A 381 16.07 -5.22 -5.79
C PRO A 381 16.53 -6.61 -5.32
N PRO A 382 15.82 -7.27 -4.37
CA PRO A 382 16.25 -8.53 -3.75
C PRO A 382 16.10 -9.78 -4.64
N VAL A 383 16.30 -9.64 -5.95
CA VAL A 383 16.38 -10.76 -6.89
C VAL A 383 17.75 -11.43 -6.79
N HIS A 384 17.76 -12.73 -6.49
CA HIS A 384 18.95 -13.57 -6.66
C HIS A 384 19.27 -13.77 -8.14
N VAL A 385 19.93 -12.78 -8.76
CA VAL A 385 20.54 -12.90 -10.08
C VAL A 385 21.74 -13.85 -9.97
N ALA A 386 21.48 -15.15 -10.15
CA ALA A 386 22.53 -16.08 -10.58
C ALA A 386 23.07 -15.54 -11.92
N PRO A 387 24.36 -15.14 -12.00
CA PRO A 387 24.81 -14.33 -13.13
C PRO A 387 24.99 -15.21 -14.37
N SER A 388 23.99 -15.17 -15.25
CA SER A 388 24.01 -15.77 -16.58
C SER A 388 24.98 -15.01 -17.49
N PHE A 389 26.28 -15.16 -17.23
CA PHE A 389 27.37 -14.59 -18.02
C PHE A 389 27.45 -15.24 -19.41
N SER A 390 26.56 -14.81 -20.30
CA SER A 390 26.63 -15.05 -21.74
C SER A 390 27.75 -14.18 -22.36
N SER A 391 29.00 -14.47 -22.01
CA SER A 391 30.18 -13.84 -22.59
C SER A 391 31.24 -14.89 -22.94
N SER A 392 31.64 -14.89 -24.22
CA SER A 392 32.60 -15.84 -24.78
C SER A 392 34.02 -15.56 -24.26
N LYS A 393 34.65 -16.56 -23.64
CA LYS A 393 36.04 -16.47 -23.17
C LYS A 393 37.04 -16.64 -24.32
N PRO A 394 37.99 -15.71 -24.50
CA PRO A 394 39.29 -16.01 -25.08
C PRO A 394 40.18 -16.69 -24.02
N SER A 395 41.00 -17.66 -24.41
CA SER A 395 41.92 -18.39 -23.53
C SER A 395 43.32 -17.77 -23.51
N HIS A 396 43.88 -17.51 -22.32
CA HIS A 396 45.33 -17.34 -22.12
C HIS A 396 45.79 -17.92 -20.78
N SER A 397 47.09 -18.21 -20.66
CA SER A 397 47.61 -19.23 -19.74
C SER A 397 48.94 -18.86 -19.06
N SER A 398 48.97 -18.90 -17.73
CA SER A 398 50.14 -19.11 -16.87
C SER A 398 49.67 -19.17 -15.40
N GLY A 399 50.23 -19.96 -14.47
CA GLY A 399 51.23 -21.03 -14.62
C GLY A 399 52.50 -20.80 -13.80
N PHE A 400 52.52 -21.20 -12.51
CA PHE A 400 53.73 -21.45 -11.71
C PHE A 400 53.45 -22.41 -10.54
N GLN A 401 54.49 -22.87 -9.82
CA GLN A 401 54.55 -24.20 -9.20
C GLN A 401 54.63 -24.20 -7.65
N GLN A 402 54.24 -25.33 -7.05
CA GLN A 402 54.63 -25.74 -5.69
C GLN A 402 56.03 -26.40 -5.66
N PRO A 403 56.65 -26.51 -4.47
CA PRO A 403 57.53 -27.62 -4.15
C PRO A 403 57.14 -28.37 -2.85
N GLN A 404 57.41 -29.68 -2.81
CA GLN A 404 57.37 -30.54 -1.60
C GLN A 404 58.74 -31.21 -1.35
N PRO A 405 59.04 -31.53 -0.08
CA PRO A 405 59.81 -32.73 0.33
C PRO A 405 59.03 -33.57 1.38
N TYR A 406 59.31 -34.84 1.70
CA TYR A 406 60.19 -35.89 1.13
C TYR A 406 59.72 -37.29 1.66
N TYR A 407 60.36 -38.39 1.23
CA TYR A 407 60.03 -39.80 1.52
C TYR A 407 60.70 -40.35 2.81
N ASP A 408 60.22 -41.49 3.34
CA ASP A 408 60.94 -42.79 3.24
C ASP A 408 60.04 -44.02 3.51
N GLN A 409 60.53 -45.25 3.25
CA GLN A 409 59.82 -46.54 3.39
C GLN A 409 60.63 -47.58 4.19
N ASN A 410 59.94 -48.52 4.86
CA ASN A 410 60.47 -49.84 5.24
C ASN A 410 59.30 -50.83 5.49
N ALA A 411 59.55 -52.15 5.43
CA ALA A 411 58.52 -53.22 5.35
C ALA A 411 58.93 -54.46 6.20
N PRO A 412 58.29 -55.67 6.14
CA PRO A 412 57.03 -56.10 5.51
C PRO A 412 56.10 -57.06 6.36
N VAL A 413 54.91 -57.36 5.82
CA VAL A 413 54.00 -58.54 6.03
C VAL A 413 53.51 -59.02 7.42
N THR A 414 52.18 -59.02 7.60
CA THR A 414 51.35 -60.26 7.75
C THR A 414 49.84 -59.97 7.52
N ALA A 415 49.00 -61.02 7.42
CA ALA A 415 47.58 -60.98 7.03
C ALA A 415 46.64 -60.29 8.07
N VAL A 416 45.34 -59.97 7.85
CA VAL A 416 44.26 -60.57 7.02
C VAL A 416 43.30 -59.44 6.54
N PRO A 417 42.66 -59.51 5.34
CA PRO A 417 41.77 -58.45 4.86
C PRO A 417 40.34 -58.50 5.45
N TYR A 418 39.74 -57.32 5.65
CA TYR A 418 38.28 -57.13 5.81
C TYR A 418 37.82 -56.02 4.87
N TYR A 419 36.81 -56.31 4.04
CA TYR A 419 36.17 -55.32 3.17
C TYR A 419 34.98 -54.65 3.87
N ALA A 420 34.89 -53.32 3.78
CA ALA A 420 33.70 -52.54 4.14
C ALA A 420 33.56 -51.37 3.13
N PRO A 421 32.51 -51.34 2.28
CA PRO A 421 32.39 -50.35 1.21
C PRO A 421 31.53 -49.12 1.59
N ALA A 422 31.81 -48.01 0.90
CA ALA A 422 30.92 -46.88 0.57
C ALA A 422 29.86 -46.44 1.61
N GLY A 423 30.12 -45.31 2.28
CA GLY A 423 29.07 -44.55 2.96
C GLY A 423 28.13 -43.89 1.94
N VAL A 424 26.84 -44.22 1.99
CA VAL A 424 25.78 -43.59 1.19
C VAL A 424 25.06 -42.55 2.05
N GLU A 425 24.88 -41.34 1.52
CA GLU A 425 24.10 -40.28 2.17
C GLU A 425 22.65 -40.74 2.38
N ARG A 426 22.15 -40.66 3.62
CA ARG A 426 20.75 -40.98 3.93
C ARG A 426 19.91 -39.72 3.89
N THR A 427 19.22 -39.51 2.78
CA THR A 427 18.09 -38.60 2.70
C THR A 427 17.00 -39.01 3.70
N ALA A 428 16.42 -38.03 4.40
CA ALA A 428 15.26 -38.26 5.25
C ALA A 428 13.98 -38.40 4.40
N PRO A 429 13.02 -39.27 4.78
CA PRO A 429 11.76 -39.40 4.05
C PRO A 429 10.86 -38.16 4.24
N PRO A 430 10.04 -37.79 3.24
CA PRO A 430 9.11 -36.69 3.38
C PRO A 430 7.98 -37.01 4.37
N ILE A 431 7.59 -36.00 5.15
CA ILE A 431 6.47 -36.08 6.10
C ILE A 431 5.14 -36.10 5.31
N PRO A 432 4.16 -36.97 5.64
CA PRO A 432 2.89 -37.01 4.94
C PRO A 432 2.07 -35.73 5.14
N ASN A 433 1.28 -35.37 4.12
CA ASN A 433 0.47 -34.15 4.07
C ASN A 433 -0.45 -34.00 5.29
N SER A 434 -0.21 -33.00 6.15
CA SER A 434 -1.27 -32.54 7.06
C SER A 434 -2.27 -31.66 6.31
N THR A 435 -3.49 -31.62 6.82
CA THR A 435 -4.61 -30.87 6.25
C THR A 435 -4.42 -29.36 6.41
N THR A 436 -5.09 -28.57 5.56
CA THR A 436 -4.96 -27.11 5.49
C THR A 436 -5.37 -26.36 6.77
N TYR A 437 -5.99 -27.04 7.75
CA TYR A 437 -6.34 -26.48 9.05
C TYR A 437 -5.14 -26.37 10.01
N ASP A 438 -4.23 -27.35 10.06
CA ASP A 438 -3.08 -27.34 10.99
C ASP A 438 -2.20 -26.10 10.80
N ASN A 439 -2.02 -25.67 9.55
CA ASN A 439 -1.25 -24.48 9.22
C ASN A 439 -1.87 -23.17 9.75
N GLN A 440 -3.11 -23.18 10.24
CA GLN A 440 -3.78 -22.03 10.85
C GLN A 440 -3.80 -22.08 12.39
N LEU A 441 -3.48 -23.21 13.02
CA LEU A 441 -3.54 -23.41 14.46
C LEU A 441 -2.23 -23.00 15.17
N CYS A 442 -2.33 -22.47 16.38
CA CYS A 442 -1.18 -22.04 17.17
C CYS A 442 -0.24 -23.23 17.48
N PRO A 443 1.07 -23.12 17.20
CA PRO A 443 2.04 -24.20 17.43
C PRO A 443 2.35 -24.48 18.93
N ILE A 444 1.66 -23.81 19.86
CA ILE A 444 1.81 -24.01 21.30
C ILE A 444 0.60 -24.78 21.87
N CYS A 445 -0.62 -24.27 21.68
CA CYS A 445 -1.84 -24.93 22.19
C CYS A 445 -2.52 -25.88 21.19
N LEU A 446 -2.14 -25.85 19.91
CA LEU A 446 -2.71 -26.67 18.81
C LEU A 446 -4.25 -26.58 18.69
N THR A 447 -4.85 -25.52 19.24
CA THR A 447 -6.31 -25.39 19.45
C THR A 447 -6.82 -24.05 18.94
N ASN A 448 -6.21 -22.95 19.36
CA ASN A 448 -6.60 -21.60 18.94
C ASN A 448 -5.99 -21.26 17.57
N PRO A 449 -6.66 -20.45 16.73
CA PRO A 449 -6.06 -19.96 15.49
C PRO A 449 -4.91 -18.98 15.76
N LYS A 450 -4.07 -18.73 14.75
CA LYS A 450 -2.94 -17.80 14.82
C LYS A 450 -3.40 -16.34 14.69
N ASP A 451 -3.60 -15.62 15.79
CA ASP A 451 -3.98 -14.20 15.82
C ASP A 451 -2.86 -13.24 16.26
N LEU A 452 -1.65 -13.73 16.55
CA LEU A 452 -0.49 -12.92 16.90
C LEU A 452 0.74 -13.27 16.04
N ALA A 453 1.41 -12.26 15.49
CA ALA A 453 2.74 -12.38 14.88
C ALA A 453 3.84 -11.73 15.73
N PHE A 454 5.05 -12.26 15.64
CA PHE A 454 6.25 -11.65 16.18
C PHE A 454 7.04 -10.95 15.06
N GLY A 455 7.88 -9.97 15.40
CA GLY A 455 8.75 -9.27 14.44
C GLY A 455 9.69 -10.15 13.61
N CYS A 456 9.85 -11.44 13.95
CA CYS A 456 10.57 -12.43 13.14
C CYS A 456 9.68 -13.19 12.11
N GLY A 457 8.45 -12.72 11.85
CA GLY A 457 7.50 -13.28 10.86
C GLY A 457 6.76 -14.56 11.27
N HIS A 458 7.10 -15.13 12.43
CA HIS A 458 6.45 -16.31 13.02
C HIS A 458 5.19 -15.94 13.83
N GLN A 459 4.27 -16.89 13.97
CA GLN A 459 2.91 -16.64 14.50
C GLN A 459 2.47 -17.66 15.56
N THR A 460 1.70 -17.19 16.54
CA THR A 460 0.98 -17.98 17.57
C THR A 460 -0.45 -17.44 17.71
N CYS A 461 -1.24 -18.01 18.63
CA CYS A 461 -2.36 -17.24 19.18
C CYS A 461 -1.85 -16.19 20.18
N TYR A 462 -2.70 -15.23 20.52
CA TYR A 462 -2.45 -14.17 21.50
C TYR A 462 -2.22 -14.76 22.89
N GLU A 463 -3.13 -15.61 23.38
CA GLU A 463 -3.05 -16.22 24.73
C GLU A 463 -1.72 -16.94 25.00
N CYS A 464 -1.18 -17.64 24.00
CA CYS A 464 0.12 -18.33 24.13
C CYS A 464 1.33 -17.47 23.75
N GLY A 465 1.13 -16.29 23.15
CA GLY A 465 2.19 -15.43 22.61
C GLY A 465 2.44 -14.13 23.39
N GLU A 466 1.43 -13.61 24.09
CA GLU A 466 1.45 -12.37 24.85
C GLU A 466 2.59 -12.34 25.88
N THR A 467 2.80 -13.43 26.63
CA THR A 467 3.82 -13.52 27.68
C THR A 467 5.22 -13.89 27.18
N LEU A 468 5.37 -14.23 25.90
CA LEU A 468 6.64 -14.72 25.36
C LEU A 468 7.69 -13.61 25.19
N LYS A 469 8.96 -14.01 25.40
CA LYS A 469 10.17 -13.19 25.21
C LYS A 469 11.12 -13.74 24.14
N LEU A 470 10.96 -15.01 23.77
CA LEU A 470 11.68 -15.70 22.70
C LEU A 470 10.66 -16.39 21.79
N CYS A 471 10.87 -16.34 20.48
CA CYS A 471 10.01 -17.01 19.52
C CYS A 471 10.10 -18.54 19.70
N PRO A 472 8.97 -19.27 19.81
CA PRO A 472 8.98 -20.73 20.05
C PRO A 472 9.58 -21.50 18.87
N ILE A 473 9.55 -20.94 17.66
CA ILE A 473 9.99 -21.59 16.42
C ILE A 473 11.48 -21.30 16.16
N CYS A 474 11.87 -20.02 16.03
CA CYS A 474 13.24 -19.64 15.65
C CYS A 474 14.14 -19.21 16.83
N ARG A 475 13.63 -19.18 18.07
CA ARG A 475 14.34 -18.80 19.30
C ARG A 475 14.90 -17.37 19.36
N SER A 476 14.69 -16.56 18.32
CA SER A 476 14.96 -15.12 18.31
C SER A 476 14.24 -14.40 19.45
N LYS A 477 14.84 -13.35 20.00
CA LYS A 477 14.17 -12.43 20.94
C LYS A 477 12.93 -11.81 20.27
N ILE A 478 11.82 -11.74 21.01
CA ILE A 478 10.61 -11.04 20.56
C ILE A 478 10.72 -9.58 21.00
N GLU A 479 10.81 -8.68 20.03
CA GLU A 479 10.87 -7.23 20.26
C GLU A 479 9.57 -6.51 19.84
N THR A 480 8.82 -7.09 18.90
CA THR A 480 7.51 -6.60 18.43
C THR A 480 6.49 -7.75 18.44
N LYS A 481 5.27 -7.44 18.87
CA LYS A 481 4.09 -8.32 18.88
C LYS A 481 2.93 -7.63 18.17
N ILE A 482 2.46 -8.20 17.07
CA ILE A 482 1.47 -7.61 16.16
C ILE A 482 0.23 -8.49 16.18
N LYS A 483 -0.91 -7.96 16.64
CA LYS A 483 -2.19 -8.69 16.56
C LYS A 483 -2.75 -8.58 15.14
N LEU A 484 -3.32 -9.68 14.65
CA LEU A 484 -3.66 -9.85 13.23
C LEU A 484 -5.14 -9.64 12.90
N TYR A 485 -6.02 -9.72 13.91
CA TYR A 485 -7.47 -9.53 13.86
C TYR A 485 -8.07 -9.39 15.27
#